data_AF-A0A6V8F0W9-F1
#
_entry.id   AF-A0A6V8F0W9-F1
#
_cell.length_a   1.000
_cell.length_b   1.000
_cell.length_c   1.000
_cell.angle_alpha   90.00
_cell.angle_beta   90.00
_cell.angle_gamma   90.00
#
_symmetry.space_group_name_H-M   'P 1'
#
loop_
_entity.id
_entity.type
_entity.pdbx_description
1 polymer ?
#
loop_
_entity_poly.entity_id
_entity_poly.type
_entity_poly.pdbx_seq_one_letter_code
_entity_poly.pdbx_strand_id
1 'polypeptide(L)'
;MELEQKKKFFSAIVGMAIITSLVVNIFVVGPIVMIGKADPGDIPHYWHNTTTLNVTVLHFAPRILWYDFQYNQGGTWVSKLNAQIDVNNSAEYRFIVNISSDQGWDDIQFVNITAWYDQGTDSSTYNQTVGGNWNLNLQYENTTGTAAWRMLWPHGGEFTEGTYADIVGFDPYGSIGYTECHNLSFSFVPSYQVRYAPGDGIWNNTYNTTDDAESWNFIMEVTDSGEDAPASSTIWITDEFGVYSYSEIVSAGWPTIIGHPGENATANSNITLLTRSNGNYSLSTDVEDLVHRTFPAATISRELIWVRGGDLDLFDNFTASSGGIYFYGSLGAYHLSRANGTDLTTNDVEYKCNIPLGQMAGDYAAAIRYHLTTT
;
A
#
# COMPACT_ATOMS: atom_id res chain seq x y z
N MET A 1 17.03 55.99 64.22
CA MET A 1 17.59 57.32 64.56
C MET A 1 19.04 57.24 65.09
N GLU A 2 19.49 56.13 65.67
CA GLU A 2 20.84 55.99 66.27
C GLU A 2 21.99 55.72 65.26
N LEU A 3 21.71 55.10 64.11
CA LEU A 3 22.75 54.75 63.12
C LEU A 3 23.22 55.96 62.27
N GLU A 4 22.31 56.89 61.97
CA GLU A 4 22.65 58.12 61.25
C GLU A 4 23.50 59.07 62.10
N GLN A 5 23.24 59.14 63.41
CA GLN A 5 24.08 59.92 64.33
C GLN A 5 25.49 59.34 64.45
N LYS A 6 25.65 58.00 64.50
CA LYS A 6 26.97 57.34 64.54
C LYS A 6 27.78 57.58 63.25
N LYS A 7 27.12 57.55 62.08
CA LYS A 7 27.77 57.87 60.79
C LYS A 7 28.20 59.34 60.72
N LYS A 8 27.35 60.28 61.14
CA LYS A 8 27.70 61.71 61.20
C LYS A 8 28.84 61.99 62.17
N PHE A 9 28.87 61.30 63.32
CA PHE A 9 29.96 61.42 64.30
C PHE A 9 31.30 60.85 63.77
N PHE A 10 31.28 59.68 63.12
CA PHE A 10 32.50 59.08 62.56
C PHE A 10 33.06 59.90 61.39
N SER A 11 32.20 60.39 60.50
CA SER A 11 32.62 61.28 59.41
C SER A 11 33.19 62.61 59.93
N ALA A 12 32.67 63.14 61.04
CA ALA A 12 33.22 64.34 61.68
C ALA A 12 34.63 64.08 62.28
N ILE A 13 34.86 62.91 62.87
CA ILE A 13 36.19 62.51 63.39
C ILE A 13 37.19 62.35 62.25
N VAL A 14 36.83 61.65 61.17
CA VAL A 14 37.72 61.46 60.02
C VAL A 14 38.02 62.80 59.34
N GLY A 15 37.02 63.67 59.18
CA GLY A 15 37.21 65.02 58.65
C GLY A 15 38.14 65.86 59.52
N MET A 16 37.97 65.86 60.85
CA MET A 16 38.88 66.56 61.77
C MET A 16 40.30 65.99 61.76
N ALA A 17 40.47 64.67 61.66
CA ALA A 17 41.79 64.05 61.57
C ALA A 17 42.54 64.46 60.30
N ILE A 18 41.84 64.55 59.17
CA ILE A 18 42.40 64.99 57.88
C ILE A 18 42.76 66.48 57.94
N ILE A 19 41.86 67.35 58.42
CA ILE A 19 42.13 68.79 58.56
C ILE A 19 43.29 69.04 59.52
N THR A 20 43.35 68.31 60.64
CA THR A 20 44.46 68.43 61.59
C THR A 20 45.76 67.97 60.92
N SER A 21 45.77 66.85 60.19
CA SER A 21 46.97 66.39 59.46
C SER A 21 47.47 67.39 58.40
N LEU A 22 46.57 68.15 57.78
CA LEU A 22 46.90 69.21 56.80
C LEU A 22 47.50 70.46 57.46
N VAL A 23 47.15 70.76 58.72
CA VAL A 23 47.61 71.96 59.44
C VAL A 23 48.92 71.72 60.20
N VAL A 24 49.14 70.53 60.77
CA VAL A 24 50.38 70.22 61.53
C VAL A 24 51.46 69.50 60.71
N ASN A 25 51.19 69.13 59.46
CA ASN A 25 52.16 68.52 58.54
C ASN A 25 52.91 67.30 59.14
N ILE A 26 52.23 66.56 60.02
CA ILE A 26 52.71 65.32 60.62
C ILE A 26 51.81 64.18 60.12
N PHE A 27 52.33 63.39 59.19
CA PHE A 27 51.73 62.13 58.75
C PHE A 27 51.97 61.06 59.83
N VAL A 28 50.92 60.64 60.53
CA VAL A 28 50.96 59.55 61.53
C VAL A 28 50.47 58.25 60.90
N VAL A 29 51.09 57.78 59.82
CA VAL A 29 51.04 56.37 59.38
C VAL A 29 52.30 56.07 58.56
N GLY A 30 53.13 55.13 59.02
CA GLY A 30 54.39 54.72 58.38
C GLY A 30 54.19 53.96 57.05
N PRO A 31 55.28 53.65 56.33
CA PRO A 31 55.22 53.05 55.00
C PRO A 31 54.60 51.65 55.04
N ILE A 32 53.52 51.46 54.29
CA ILE A 32 52.98 50.14 53.95
C ILE A 32 53.92 49.52 52.92
N VAL A 33 54.93 48.80 53.39
CA VAL A 33 55.72 47.89 52.55
C VAL A 33 54.90 46.62 52.38
N MET A 34 54.18 46.50 51.26
CA MET A 34 53.62 45.22 50.83
C MET A 34 54.74 44.38 50.23
N ILE A 35 55.23 43.41 51.00
CA ILE A 35 56.06 42.33 50.48
C ILE A 35 55.14 41.43 49.64
N GLY A 36 55.11 41.67 48.33
CA GLY A 36 54.44 40.78 47.39
C GLY A 36 55.23 39.48 47.28
N LYS A 37 54.79 38.44 47.98
CA LYS A 37 55.30 37.08 47.80
C LYS A 37 54.66 36.54 46.52
N ALA A 38 55.38 36.58 45.41
CA ALA A 38 55.02 35.82 44.23
C ALA A 38 55.52 34.39 44.45
N ASP A 39 54.73 33.54 45.13
CA ASP A 39 54.99 32.09 45.19
C ASP A 39 54.60 31.51 43.82
N PRO A 40 55.55 31.21 42.90
CA PRO A 40 55.22 30.87 41.51
C PRO A 40 54.61 29.45 41.38
N GLY A 41 54.48 28.74 42.50
CA GLY A 41 53.83 27.43 42.60
C GLY A 41 52.56 27.44 43.46
N ASP A 42 52.14 28.60 43.98
CA ASP A 42 50.87 28.71 44.70
C ASP A 42 49.76 28.98 43.68
N ILE A 43 49.24 27.91 43.09
CA ILE A 43 47.99 27.93 42.33
C ILE A 43 46.87 27.61 43.33
N PRO A 44 46.25 28.60 43.99
CA PRO A 44 45.30 28.33 45.08
C PRO A 44 44.07 27.55 44.61
N HIS A 45 43.74 27.67 43.31
CA HIS A 45 42.78 26.82 42.61
C HIS A 45 43.24 26.60 41.17
N TYR A 46 43.52 25.34 40.84
CA TYR A 46 43.82 24.89 39.49
C TYR A 46 42.58 24.14 38.97
N TRP A 47 41.77 24.81 38.15
CA TRP A 47 40.78 24.10 37.33
C TRP A 47 41.51 23.66 36.08
N HIS A 48 41.70 22.37 35.92
CA HIS A 48 42.10 21.86 34.64
C HIS A 48 41.18 20.71 34.29
N ASN A 49 40.93 20.63 32.98
CA ASN A 49 40.48 19.45 32.25
C ASN A 49 38.97 19.42 32.12
N THR A 50 38.48 20.04 31.04
CA THR A 50 37.20 19.73 30.40
C THR A 50 36.88 18.25 30.57
N THR A 51 35.92 17.94 31.42
CA THR A 51 35.28 16.63 31.47
C THR A 51 33.98 16.72 30.67
N THR A 52 33.61 15.65 30.00
CA THR A 52 32.38 15.61 29.19
C THR A 52 31.32 14.83 29.96
N LEU A 53 30.18 15.46 30.22
CA LEU A 53 28.96 14.74 30.58
C LEU A 53 28.39 14.14 29.30
N ASN A 54 28.40 12.81 29.20
CA ASN A 54 27.71 12.11 28.13
C ASN A 54 26.32 11.71 28.63
N VAL A 55 25.28 12.15 27.92
CA VAL A 55 23.89 11.72 28.15
C VAL A 55 23.42 11.02 26.90
N THR A 56 22.98 9.77 27.04
CA THR A 56 22.28 9.03 25.99
C THR A 56 20.79 9.13 26.26
N VAL A 57 20.03 9.51 25.25
CA VAL A 57 18.56 9.53 25.29
C VAL A 57 18.08 8.43 24.35
N LEU A 58 17.23 7.55 24.85
CA LEU A 58 16.63 6.44 24.12
C LEU A 58 15.13 6.69 23.98
N HIS A 59 14.52 6.19 22.91
CA HIS A 59 13.08 6.23 22.72
C HIS A 59 12.42 4.96 23.26
N PHE A 60 11.28 5.12 23.92
CA PHE A 60 10.43 3.99 24.30
C PHE A 60 9.66 3.42 23.11
N ALA A 61 9.14 4.27 22.22
CA ALA A 61 8.47 3.79 21.03
C ALA A 61 9.50 3.41 19.95
N PRO A 62 9.23 2.37 19.14
CA PRO A 62 10.02 2.13 17.94
C PRO A 62 9.84 3.28 16.95
N ARG A 63 10.55 3.23 15.84
CA ARG A 63 10.44 4.19 14.74
C ARG A 63 10.40 3.46 13.41
N ILE A 64 9.55 3.92 12.50
CA ILE A 64 9.63 3.59 11.08
C ILE A 64 10.49 4.68 10.44
N LEU A 65 11.68 4.34 9.97
CA LEU A 65 12.59 5.34 9.37
C LEU A 65 12.28 5.58 7.90
N TRP A 66 11.89 4.51 7.20
CA TRP A 66 11.43 4.55 5.82
C TRP A 66 10.63 3.29 5.50
N TYR A 67 9.84 3.36 4.43
CA TYR A 67 9.12 2.24 3.85
C TYR A 67 9.04 2.42 2.34
N ASP A 68 8.68 1.36 1.63
CA ASP A 68 8.39 1.41 0.19
C ASP A 68 7.45 0.26 -0.21
N PHE A 69 6.78 0.43 -1.34
CA PHE A 69 6.08 -0.63 -2.06
C PHE A 69 6.75 -0.79 -3.41
N GLN A 70 7.27 -1.98 -3.72
CA GLN A 70 8.23 -2.15 -4.81
C GLN A 70 7.86 -3.26 -5.77
N TYR A 71 8.20 -3.08 -7.04
CA TYR A 71 8.14 -4.07 -8.12
C TYR A 71 9.52 -4.66 -8.42
N ASN A 72 9.60 -5.98 -8.61
CA ASN A 72 10.81 -6.67 -9.03
C ASN A 72 11.02 -6.57 -10.56
N GLN A 73 11.72 -5.52 -10.99
CA GLN A 73 12.10 -5.32 -12.38
C GLN A 73 13.41 -6.05 -12.69
N GLY A 74 13.32 -7.34 -13.06
CA GLY A 74 14.47 -8.12 -13.51
C GLY A 74 15.57 -8.29 -12.45
N GLY A 75 15.18 -8.44 -11.18
CA GLY A 75 16.08 -8.54 -10.03
C GLY A 75 16.38 -7.21 -9.34
N THR A 76 15.89 -6.09 -9.88
CA THR A 76 16.01 -4.76 -9.26
C THR A 76 14.66 -4.32 -8.72
N TRP A 77 14.62 -3.88 -7.47
CA TRP A 77 13.40 -3.38 -6.84
C TRP A 77 13.20 -1.90 -7.15
N VAL A 78 12.00 -1.56 -7.66
CA VAL A 78 11.64 -0.20 -8.07
C VAL A 78 10.34 0.21 -7.37
N SER A 79 10.30 1.40 -6.78
CA SER A 79 9.12 1.91 -6.08
C SER A 79 7.88 1.98 -6.98
N LYS A 80 6.73 1.71 -6.37
CA LYS A 80 5.36 1.68 -6.89
C LYS A 80 4.37 2.33 -5.93
N LEU A 81 4.87 3.08 -4.94
CA LEU A 81 4.02 4.02 -4.20
C LEU A 81 3.38 4.98 -5.19
N ASN A 82 2.08 5.23 -5.04
CA ASN A 82 1.35 6.20 -5.84
C ASN A 82 1.49 5.92 -7.36
N ALA A 83 1.42 4.64 -7.71
CA ALA A 83 1.49 4.17 -9.08
C ALA A 83 0.71 2.87 -9.25
N GLN A 84 0.23 2.63 -10.48
CA GLN A 84 -0.47 1.39 -10.80
C GLN A 84 0.49 0.18 -10.92
N ILE A 85 0.00 -0.96 -10.43
CA ILE A 85 0.65 -2.27 -10.56
C ILE A 85 -0.09 -3.19 -11.54
N ASP A 86 0.65 -4.16 -12.07
CA ASP A 86 0.16 -5.18 -12.96
C ASP A 86 -0.39 -6.38 -12.18
N VAL A 87 -1.48 -6.97 -12.70
CA VAL A 87 -2.16 -8.15 -12.13
C VAL A 87 -2.13 -9.31 -13.11
N ASN A 88 -0.92 -9.80 -13.39
CA ASN A 88 -0.67 -10.79 -14.45
C ASN A 88 -0.20 -12.16 -13.92
N ASN A 89 -0.33 -12.40 -12.61
CA ASN A 89 0.07 -13.63 -11.95
C ASN A 89 1.56 -14.02 -12.13
N SER A 90 2.42 -13.04 -12.43
CA SER A 90 3.87 -13.25 -12.62
C SER A 90 4.73 -12.08 -12.14
N ALA A 91 4.20 -10.86 -12.12
CA ALA A 91 4.88 -9.69 -11.58
C ALA A 91 4.99 -9.81 -10.06
N GLU A 92 6.21 -9.83 -9.55
CA GLU A 92 6.47 -9.88 -8.11
C GLU A 92 6.57 -8.47 -7.53
N TYR A 93 5.88 -8.26 -6.41
CA TYR A 93 5.92 -7.04 -5.63
C TYR A 93 6.33 -7.34 -4.20
N ARG A 94 6.73 -6.30 -3.45
CA ARG A 94 6.95 -6.41 -2.02
C ARG A 94 6.59 -5.13 -1.29
N PHE A 95 6.14 -5.27 -0.06
CA PHE A 95 6.28 -4.20 0.91
C PHE A 95 7.63 -4.33 1.62
N ILE A 96 8.26 -3.21 1.90
CA ILE A 96 9.49 -3.14 2.68
C ILE A 96 9.39 -2.03 3.71
N VAL A 97 9.82 -2.30 4.93
CA VAL A 97 9.79 -1.34 6.04
C VAL A 97 11.07 -1.44 6.85
N ASN A 98 11.64 -0.29 7.19
CA ASN A 98 12.76 -0.18 8.11
C ASN A 98 12.27 0.28 9.47
N ILE A 99 12.55 -0.55 10.48
CA ILE A 99 12.08 -0.36 11.84
C ILE A 99 13.30 -0.32 12.75
N SER A 100 13.35 0.67 13.64
CA SER A 100 14.35 0.76 14.70
C SER A 100 13.70 0.74 16.07
N SER A 101 14.29 0.01 17.03
CA SER A 101 13.91 0.03 18.45
C SER A 101 15.14 0.28 19.30
N ASP A 102 14.99 1.12 20.33
CA ASP A 102 16.02 1.32 21.36
C ASP A 102 15.80 0.42 22.59
N GLN A 103 14.71 -0.35 22.61
CA GLN A 103 14.40 -1.35 23.63
C GLN A 103 14.94 -2.74 23.25
N GLY A 104 15.17 -2.96 21.96
CA GLY A 104 15.67 -4.21 21.39
C GLY A 104 14.70 -4.77 20.36
N TRP A 105 15.17 -5.68 19.51
CA TRP A 105 14.34 -6.30 18.49
C TRP A 105 13.39 -7.37 19.05
N ASP A 106 13.76 -8.01 20.16
CA ASP A 106 12.92 -8.99 20.84
C ASP A 106 11.60 -8.37 21.36
N ASP A 107 11.56 -7.05 21.54
CA ASP A 107 10.36 -6.32 21.94
C ASP A 107 9.37 -6.06 20.79
N ILE A 108 9.81 -6.15 19.53
CA ILE A 108 8.94 -5.97 18.37
C ILE A 108 8.10 -7.23 18.19
N GLN A 109 6.86 -7.18 18.69
CA GLN A 109 5.96 -8.33 18.69
C GLN A 109 5.30 -8.56 17.34
N PHE A 110 4.86 -7.49 16.69
CA PHE A 110 4.14 -7.58 15.42
C PHE A 110 4.55 -6.49 14.45
N VAL A 111 4.65 -6.87 13.17
CA VAL A 111 4.60 -5.93 12.05
C VAL A 111 3.50 -6.40 11.11
N ASN A 112 2.41 -5.64 11.07
CA ASN A 112 1.25 -5.93 10.25
C ASN A 112 1.23 -4.99 9.05
N ILE A 113 1.03 -5.54 7.86
CA ILE A 113 0.77 -4.78 6.66
C ILE A 113 -0.62 -5.14 6.17
N THR A 114 -1.55 -4.20 6.31
CA THR A 114 -2.91 -4.34 5.83
C THR A 114 -3.12 -3.44 4.63
N ALA A 115 -3.67 -3.96 3.54
CA ALA A 115 -4.03 -3.18 2.37
C ALA A 115 -5.46 -3.47 1.95
N TRP A 116 -6.17 -2.45 1.45
CA TRP A 116 -7.56 -2.57 1.02
C TRP A 116 -7.90 -1.60 -0.12
N TYR A 117 -8.81 -2.02 -1.00
CA TYR A 117 -9.35 -1.13 -2.01
C TYR A 117 -10.32 -0.13 -1.37
N ASP A 118 -10.13 1.15 -1.68
CA ASP A 118 -10.76 2.25 -0.97
C ASP A 118 -12.26 2.48 -1.35
N GLN A 119 -12.70 1.86 -2.44
CA GLN A 119 -14.05 1.99 -3.03
C GLN A 119 -14.37 3.38 -3.57
N GLY A 120 -13.36 4.13 -4.00
CA GLY A 120 -13.55 5.50 -4.49
C GLY A 120 -13.75 6.53 -3.39
N THR A 121 -13.46 6.15 -2.14
CA THR A 121 -13.46 7.07 -1.01
C THR A 121 -12.29 6.73 -0.10
N ASP A 122 -11.40 7.69 0.12
CA ASP A 122 -10.27 7.61 1.06
C ASP A 122 -10.70 7.30 2.51
N SER A 123 -12.00 7.31 2.78
CA SER A 123 -12.61 7.06 4.09
C SER A 123 -12.81 5.59 4.46
N SER A 124 -12.63 4.67 3.52
CA SER A 124 -12.82 3.25 3.82
C SER A 124 -11.63 2.69 4.63
N THR A 125 -11.89 1.61 5.37
CA THR A 125 -10.91 0.95 6.22
C THR A 125 -10.79 -0.52 5.84
N TYR A 126 -9.64 -1.14 6.15
CA TYR A 126 -9.43 -2.57 6.01
C TYR A 126 -10.62 -3.38 6.57
N ASN A 127 -11.21 -4.24 5.74
CA ASN A 127 -12.32 -5.10 6.12
C ASN A 127 -12.26 -6.41 5.34
N GLN A 128 -11.58 -7.39 5.94
CA GLN A 128 -11.40 -8.73 5.38
C GLN A 128 -12.69 -9.44 4.92
N THR A 129 -13.87 -9.05 5.41
CA THR A 129 -15.14 -9.68 5.03
C THR A 129 -15.67 -9.23 3.67
N VAL A 130 -15.14 -8.14 3.12
CA VAL A 130 -15.55 -7.63 1.79
C VAL A 130 -15.12 -8.61 0.70
N GLY A 131 -14.02 -9.34 0.89
CA GLY A 131 -13.54 -10.36 -0.03
C GLY A 131 -12.03 -10.29 -0.26
N GLY A 132 -11.48 -11.35 -0.84
CA GLY A 132 -10.05 -11.52 -1.04
C GLY A 132 -9.45 -10.62 -2.10
N ASN A 133 -10.22 -10.25 -3.12
CA ASN A 133 -9.74 -9.28 -4.09
C ASN A 133 -9.88 -7.82 -3.64
N TRP A 134 -10.32 -7.55 -2.41
CA TRP A 134 -10.43 -6.21 -1.84
C TRP A 134 -9.47 -5.98 -0.68
N ASN A 135 -8.77 -7.02 -0.19
CA ASN A 135 -7.99 -6.94 1.03
C ASN A 135 -6.75 -7.83 0.98
N LEU A 136 -5.69 -7.41 1.66
CA LEU A 136 -4.44 -8.14 1.88
C LEU A 136 -3.98 -7.90 3.32
N ASN A 137 -3.49 -8.95 3.99
CA ASN A 137 -2.89 -8.86 5.32
C ASN A 137 -1.66 -9.76 5.40
N LEU A 138 -0.50 -9.13 5.62
CA LEU A 138 0.79 -9.77 5.82
C LEU A 138 1.26 -9.49 7.25
N GLN A 139 1.87 -10.48 7.89
CA GLN A 139 2.28 -10.35 9.28
C GLN A 139 3.65 -10.96 9.55
N TYR A 140 4.46 -10.21 10.29
CA TYR A 140 5.57 -10.66 11.10
C TYR A 140 5.10 -10.78 12.56
N GLU A 141 5.42 -11.89 13.23
CA GLU A 141 5.12 -12.11 14.65
C GLU A 141 6.36 -12.64 15.37
N ASN A 142 6.75 -12.04 16.50
CA ASN A 142 7.88 -12.48 17.33
C ASN A 142 7.52 -12.63 18.83
N THR A 143 6.32 -13.11 19.15
CA THR A 143 5.87 -13.22 20.55
C THR A 143 6.51 -14.37 21.34
N THR A 144 7.26 -15.26 20.69
CA THR A 144 7.86 -16.46 21.32
C THR A 144 9.38 -16.51 21.22
N GLY A 145 10.03 -15.42 20.79
CA GLY A 145 11.47 -15.38 20.52
C GLY A 145 11.89 -16.13 19.25
N THR A 146 10.94 -16.44 18.37
CA THR A 146 11.22 -16.97 17.03
C THR A 146 10.20 -16.35 16.08
N ALA A 147 10.71 -15.62 15.09
CA ALA A 147 9.87 -14.93 14.13
C ALA A 147 9.04 -15.91 13.28
N ALA A 148 7.75 -15.64 13.16
CA ALA A 148 6.83 -16.27 12.24
C ALA A 148 6.35 -15.24 11.21
N TRP A 149 6.21 -15.69 9.96
CA TRP A 149 5.77 -14.86 8.83
C TRP A 149 4.60 -15.52 8.14
N ARG A 150 3.60 -14.74 7.74
CA ARG A 150 2.41 -15.27 7.09
C ARG A 150 1.62 -14.22 6.33
N MET A 151 1.03 -14.65 5.21
CA MET A 151 -0.13 -14.01 4.62
C MET A 151 -1.39 -14.48 5.33
N LEU A 152 -1.96 -13.63 6.19
CA LEU A 152 -3.19 -13.89 6.94
C LEU A 152 -4.45 -13.78 6.08
N TRP A 153 -4.41 -12.97 5.02
CA TRP A 153 -5.50 -12.80 4.07
C TRP A 153 -4.94 -12.26 2.75
N PRO A 154 -5.51 -12.60 1.57
CA PRO A 154 -6.64 -13.48 1.38
C PRO A 154 -6.28 -14.96 1.26
N HIS A 155 -7.30 -15.82 1.30
CA HIS A 155 -7.14 -17.27 1.16
C HIS A 155 -7.61 -17.82 -0.20
N GLY A 156 -8.16 -16.96 -1.08
CA GLY A 156 -8.80 -17.35 -2.34
C GLY A 156 -7.86 -17.44 -3.54
N GLY A 157 -6.57 -17.15 -3.37
CA GLY A 157 -5.57 -17.15 -4.45
C GLY A 157 -5.46 -15.82 -5.20
N GLU A 158 -6.10 -14.76 -4.71
CA GLU A 158 -5.99 -13.40 -5.28
C GLU A 158 -4.57 -12.83 -5.13
N PHE A 159 -3.86 -13.24 -4.09
CA PHE A 159 -2.43 -12.98 -3.92
C PHE A 159 -1.75 -14.32 -3.64
N THR A 160 -0.61 -14.53 -4.29
CA THR A 160 0.28 -15.65 -3.99
C THR A 160 1.40 -15.15 -3.08
N GLU A 161 1.53 -15.77 -1.92
CA GLU A 161 2.59 -15.49 -0.96
C GLU A 161 3.98 -15.74 -1.58
N GLY A 162 4.88 -14.79 -1.40
CA GLY A 162 6.26 -14.87 -1.87
C GLY A 162 7.22 -15.17 -0.74
N THR A 163 8.34 -14.44 -0.72
CA THR A 163 9.42 -14.59 0.25
C THR A 163 9.35 -13.51 1.32
N TYR A 164 9.75 -13.90 2.53
CA TYR A 164 9.98 -12.97 3.63
C TYR A 164 11.47 -12.84 3.89
N ALA A 165 11.91 -11.63 4.21
CA ALA A 165 13.28 -11.37 4.58
C ALA A 165 13.33 -10.39 5.76
N ASP A 166 14.27 -10.67 6.66
CA ASP A 166 14.69 -9.78 7.73
C ASP A 166 16.20 -9.60 7.62
N ILE A 167 16.63 -8.37 7.43
CA ILE A 167 18.02 -7.99 7.27
C ILE A 167 18.31 -6.87 8.25
N VAL A 168 19.37 -7.01 9.05
CA VAL A 168 19.86 -5.95 9.92
C VAL A 168 20.07 -4.66 9.11
N GLY A 169 19.35 -3.62 9.53
CA GLY A 169 19.34 -2.29 8.95
C GLY A 169 20.32 -1.34 9.64
N PHE A 170 20.11 -0.05 9.40
CA PHE A 170 20.91 1.02 10.02
C PHE A 170 20.01 2.20 10.35
N ASP A 171 20.10 2.67 11.59
CA ASP A 171 19.47 3.92 12.03
C ASP A 171 20.56 4.99 12.24
N PRO A 172 20.62 6.05 11.42
CA PRO A 172 21.59 7.14 11.60
C PRO A 172 21.37 7.97 12.87
N TYR A 173 20.17 7.87 13.48
CA TYR A 173 19.80 8.57 14.70
C TYR A 173 19.85 7.66 15.94
N GLY A 174 20.13 6.36 15.73
CA GLY A 174 20.24 5.38 16.80
C GLY A 174 21.46 5.60 17.70
N SER A 175 21.34 5.15 18.95
CA SER A 175 22.45 5.12 19.89
C SER A 175 23.24 3.82 19.78
N ILE A 176 24.56 3.94 19.62
CA ILE A 176 25.48 2.79 19.53
C ILE A 176 25.33 1.92 20.78
N GLY A 177 25.11 0.61 20.56
CA GLY A 177 25.00 -0.38 21.62
C GLY A 177 23.60 -0.48 22.26
N TYR A 178 22.62 0.27 21.76
CA TYR A 178 21.23 0.23 22.24
C TYR A 178 20.24 0.04 21.08
N THR A 179 20.41 0.79 19.99
CA THR A 179 19.46 0.75 18.88
C THR A 179 19.69 -0.46 17.99
N GLU A 180 18.66 -1.29 17.86
CA GLU A 180 18.56 -2.33 16.86
C GLU A 180 17.66 -1.84 15.72
N CYS A 181 18.00 -2.21 14.49
CA CYS A 181 17.33 -1.73 13.30
C CYS A 181 17.25 -2.85 12.27
N HIS A 182 16.10 -3.07 11.67
CA HIS A 182 15.83 -4.17 10.76
C HIS A 182 15.02 -3.71 9.54
N ASN A 183 15.33 -4.30 8.39
CA ASN A 183 14.60 -4.15 7.14
C ASN A 183 13.76 -5.41 6.93
N LEU A 184 12.45 -5.29 7.10
CA LEU A 184 11.52 -6.39 6.83
C LEU A 184 10.97 -6.26 5.42
N SER A 185 10.98 -7.35 4.66
CA SER A 185 10.42 -7.42 3.32
C SER A 185 9.38 -8.54 3.23
N PHE A 186 8.25 -8.23 2.60
CA PHE A 186 7.14 -9.16 2.39
C PHE A 186 6.80 -9.20 0.89
N SER A 187 7.29 -10.20 0.16
CA SER A 187 7.01 -10.32 -1.27
C SER A 187 5.77 -11.15 -1.57
N PHE A 188 5.11 -10.85 -2.70
CA PHE A 188 3.90 -11.50 -3.17
C PHE A 188 3.71 -11.30 -4.67
N VAL A 189 2.83 -12.09 -5.28
CA VAL A 189 2.42 -11.95 -6.68
C VAL A 189 0.89 -11.77 -6.72
N PRO A 190 0.37 -10.63 -7.20
CA PRO A 190 -1.07 -10.45 -7.39
C PRO A 190 -1.58 -11.26 -8.58
N SER A 191 -2.73 -11.90 -8.38
CA SER A 191 -3.46 -12.65 -9.41
C SER A 191 -4.39 -11.73 -10.19
N TYR A 192 -5.02 -12.28 -11.25
CA TYR A 192 -5.78 -11.54 -12.26
C TYR A 192 -7.02 -10.79 -11.77
N GLN A 193 -7.49 -11.05 -10.54
CA GLN A 193 -8.73 -10.49 -10.01
C GLN A 193 -8.53 -9.49 -8.87
N VAL A 194 -7.29 -9.13 -8.51
CA VAL A 194 -7.03 -8.05 -7.54
C VAL A 194 -7.65 -6.74 -8.07
N ARG A 195 -8.55 -6.15 -7.27
CA ARG A 195 -9.47 -5.09 -7.66
C ARG A 195 -8.78 -3.96 -8.45
N TYR A 196 -9.33 -3.66 -9.62
CA TYR A 196 -8.96 -2.50 -10.44
C TYR A 196 -9.10 -1.21 -9.63
N ALA A 197 -8.07 -0.38 -9.71
CA ALA A 197 -7.96 0.85 -8.93
C ALA A 197 -7.17 1.88 -9.76
N PRO A 198 -7.86 2.72 -10.56
CA PRO A 198 -7.20 3.69 -11.43
C PRO A 198 -6.53 4.85 -10.70
N GLY A 199 -6.93 5.13 -9.47
CA GLY A 199 -6.72 6.44 -8.86
C GLY A 199 -7.67 7.49 -9.46
N ASP A 200 -7.66 8.69 -8.90
CA ASP A 200 -8.53 9.80 -9.31
C ASP A 200 -8.07 10.52 -10.61
N GLY A 201 -7.00 10.00 -11.23
CA GLY A 201 -6.36 10.51 -12.44
C GLY A 201 -5.04 11.23 -12.21
N ILE A 202 -4.70 11.62 -10.97
CA ILE A 202 -3.41 12.22 -10.62
C ILE A 202 -2.93 11.67 -9.27
N TRP A 203 -2.02 10.70 -9.31
CA TRP A 203 -1.38 10.18 -8.12
C TRP A 203 -0.66 11.27 -7.31
N ASN A 204 -1.11 11.49 -6.08
CA ASN A 204 -0.45 12.37 -5.14
C ASN A 204 0.82 11.68 -4.61
N ASN A 205 1.87 12.45 -4.35
CA ASN A 205 3.11 11.95 -3.76
C ASN A 205 3.30 12.45 -2.32
N THR A 206 2.21 12.87 -1.70
CA THR A 206 2.22 13.28 -0.30
C THR A 206 2.56 12.07 0.54
N TYR A 207 3.58 12.24 1.37
CA TYR A 207 4.09 11.16 2.20
C TYR A 207 3.15 10.89 3.36
N ASN A 208 2.93 9.62 3.66
CA ASN A 208 2.13 9.18 4.79
C ASN A 208 0.64 9.60 4.73
N THR A 209 0.02 9.50 3.55
CA THR A 209 -1.39 9.83 3.31
C THR A 209 -2.07 8.79 2.43
N THR A 210 -3.41 8.81 2.45
CA THR A 210 -4.28 8.07 1.53
C THR A 210 -5.25 9.12 0.99
N ASP A 211 -4.93 9.70 -0.16
CA ASP A 211 -5.60 10.87 -0.71
C ASP A 211 -5.89 10.80 -2.21
N ASP A 212 -5.70 9.63 -2.82
CA ASP A 212 -6.14 9.30 -4.16
C ASP A 212 -7.36 8.36 -4.12
N ALA A 213 -8.52 8.85 -4.54
CA ALA A 213 -9.73 8.02 -4.62
C ALA A 213 -9.58 6.89 -5.64
N GLU A 214 -10.26 5.77 -5.41
CA GLU A 214 -10.20 4.57 -6.27
C GLU A 214 -8.79 3.96 -6.30
N SER A 215 -8.13 3.96 -5.14
CA SER A 215 -6.80 3.38 -4.89
C SER A 215 -6.88 2.13 -3.98
N TRP A 216 -5.74 1.48 -3.81
CA TRP A 216 -5.51 0.57 -2.69
C TRP A 216 -4.72 1.28 -1.62
N ASN A 217 -5.35 1.50 -0.48
CA ASN A 217 -4.73 2.02 0.72
C ASN A 217 -3.99 0.90 1.45
N PHE A 218 -2.94 1.25 2.17
CA PHE A 218 -2.31 0.34 3.11
C PHE A 218 -1.81 1.04 4.38
N ILE A 219 -1.68 0.25 5.43
CA ILE A 219 -1.05 0.64 6.70
C ILE A 219 0.00 -0.39 7.06
N MET A 220 1.19 0.08 7.41
CA MET A 220 2.20 -0.73 8.10
C MET A 220 2.21 -0.34 9.57
N GLU A 221 1.79 -1.26 10.43
CA GLU A 221 1.69 -1.07 11.87
C GLU A 221 2.74 -1.91 12.59
N VAL A 222 3.47 -1.30 13.52
CA VAL A 222 4.49 -1.95 14.35
C VAL A 222 4.04 -1.90 15.79
N THR A 223 3.94 -3.07 16.43
CA THR A 223 3.60 -3.20 17.85
C THR A 223 4.82 -3.66 18.64
N ASP A 224 5.17 -2.88 19.64
CA ASP A 224 6.24 -3.12 20.60
C ASP A 224 5.64 -3.47 21.96
N SER A 225 6.16 -4.54 22.58
CA SER A 225 5.71 -5.07 23.87
C SER A 225 5.86 -4.06 25.01
N GLY A 226 6.85 -3.16 24.91
CA GLY A 226 7.20 -2.18 25.91
C GLY A 226 7.78 -2.79 27.18
N GLU A 227 8.56 -3.89 27.11
CA GLU A 227 9.12 -4.58 28.29
C GLU A 227 9.86 -3.61 29.23
N ASP A 228 10.58 -2.65 28.66
CA ASP A 228 11.29 -1.58 29.39
C ASP A 228 10.57 -0.22 29.37
N ALA A 229 9.36 -0.14 28.80
CA ALA A 229 8.55 1.07 28.72
C ALA A 229 7.42 1.05 29.76
N PRO A 230 6.81 2.22 30.07
CA PRO A 230 5.63 2.26 30.95
C PRO A 230 4.40 1.51 30.40
N ALA A 231 4.35 1.28 29.09
CA ALA A 231 3.28 0.58 28.39
C ALA A 231 3.76 0.12 27.00
N SER A 232 3.07 -0.85 26.41
CA SER A 232 3.20 -1.22 25.00
C SER A 232 3.01 -0.01 24.09
N SER A 233 3.70 0.00 22.95
CA SER A 233 3.58 1.09 21.97
C SER A 233 3.25 0.56 20.59
N THR A 234 2.47 1.36 19.85
CA THR A 234 2.11 1.07 18.46
C THR A 234 2.37 2.30 17.64
N ILE A 235 3.10 2.14 16.54
CA ILE A 235 3.33 3.17 15.54
C ILE A 235 2.86 2.66 14.19
N TRP A 236 2.54 3.57 13.27
CA TRP A 236 2.11 3.19 11.94
C TRP A 236 2.47 4.23 10.90
N ILE A 237 2.44 3.80 9.65
CA ILE A 237 2.56 4.63 8.46
C ILE A 237 1.54 4.16 7.43
N THR A 238 1.04 5.07 6.60
CA THR A 238 -0.01 4.80 5.61
C THR A 238 0.40 5.28 4.24
N ASP A 239 0.02 4.60 3.17
CA ASP A 239 0.22 5.09 1.80
C ASP A 239 -0.75 4.34 0.87
N GLU A 240 -0.61 4.55 -0.43
CA GLU A 240 -1.48 3.94 -1.43
C GLU A 240 -0.77 3.55 -2.73
N PHE A 241 -1.49 2.77 -3.53
CA PHE A 241 -1.08 2.37 -4.87
C PHE A 241 -2.29 2.06 -5.74
N GLY A 242 -2.09 2.02 -7.06
CA GLY A 242 -3.14 1.69 -8.00
C GLY A 242 -3.01 0.28 -8.55
N VAL A 243 -4.02 -0.17 -9.28
CA VAL A 243 -4.02 -1.45 -9.97
C VAL A 243 -4.52 -1.22 -11.40
N TYR A 244 -3.80 -1.72 -12.41
CA TYR A 244 -4.25 -1.63 -13.80
C TYR A 244 -5.47 -2.52 -14.06
N SER A 245 -6.32 -2.10 -14.99
CA SER A 245 -7.44 -2.91 -15.45
C SER A 245 -6.92 -4.14 -16.19
N TYR A 246 -7.51 -5.30 -15.90
CA TYR A 246 -7.22 -6.55 -16.59
C TYR A 246 -8.52 -7.18 -17.10
N SER A 247 -8.46 -7.72 -18.31
CA SER A 247 -9.54 -8.41 -18.98
C SER A 247 -8.97 -9.50 -19.87
N GLU A 248 -9.42 -10.74 -19.71
CA GLU A 248 -9.01 -11.86 -20.57
C GLU A 248 -10.18 -12.80 -20.84
N ILE A 249 -10.31 -13.25 -22.08
CA ILE A 249 -11.15 -14.40 -22.45
C ILE A 249 -10.23 -15.61 -22.56
N VAL A 250 -10.14 -16.37 -21.48
CA VAL A 250 -9.19 -17.48 -21.32
C VAL A 250 -9.54 -18.63 -22.26
N SER A 251 -10.83 -18.96 -22.35
CA SER A 251 -11.32 -19.95 -23.28
C SER A 251 -12.78 -19.74 -23.65
N ALA A 252 -13.13 -20.18 -24.86
CA ALA A 252 -14.49 -20.22 -25.34
C ALA A 252 -14.73 -21.53 -26.11
N GLY A 253 -15.91 -22.11 -25.93
CA GLY A 253 -16.32 -23.29 -26.70
C GLY A 253 -16.80 -22.96 -28.12
N TRP A 254 -16.93 -24.01 -28.93
CA TRP A 254 -17.36 -23.94 -30.33
C TRP A 254 -18.73 -24.59 -30.49
N PRO A 255 -19.83 -23.81 -30.54
CA PRO A 255 -21.15 -24.39 -30.70
C PRO A 255 -21.28 -25.01 -32.11
N THR A 256 -21.91 -26.18 -32.19
CA THR A 256 -22.22 -26.85 -33.46
C THR A 256 -23.71 -27.14 -33.52
N ILE A 257 -24.37 -26.68 -34.59
CA ILE A 257 -25.80 -26.84 -34.82
C ILE A 257 -25.99 -27.73 -36.05
N ILE A 258 -26.85 -28.74 -35.95
CA ILE A 258 -27.27 -29.59 -37.07
C ILE A 258 -28.79 -29.48 -37.16
N GLY A 259 -29.32 -29.20 -38.35
CA GLY A 259 -30.75 -29.13 -38.60
C GLY A 259 -31.08 -29.09 -40.08
N HIS A 260 -32.38 -29.16 -40.37
CA HIS A 260 -32.92 -29.13 -41.73
C HIS A 260 -33.51 -27.75 -42.08
N PRO A 261 -33.59 -27.40 -43.38
CA PRO A 261 -34.28 -26.19 -43.82
C PRO A 261 -35.72 -26.14 -43.29
N GLY A 262 -36.07 -25.03 -42.64
CA GLY A 262 -37.37 -24.81 -41.97
C GLY A 262 -37.37 -25.09 -40.46
N GLU A 263 -36.28 -25.59 -39.88
CA GLU A 263 -36.19 -25.91 -38.44
C GLU A 263 -35.61 -24.77 -37.60
N ASN A 264 -36.03 -24.71 -36.33
CA ASN A 264 -35.30 -24.00 -35.28
C ASN A 264 -34.38 -25.00 -34.57
N ALA A 265 -33.15 -25.09 -35.06
CA ALA A 265 -32.17 -26.05 -34.60
C ALA A 265 -31.36 -25.50 -33.41
N THR A 266 -31.11 -26.34 -32.42
CA THR A 266 -30.31 -26.00 -31.23
C THR A 266 -28.94 -26.66 -31.31
N ALA A 267 -27.91 -26.02 -30.75
CA ALA A 267 -26.58 -26.61 -30.69
C ALA A 267 -26.59 -27.94 -29.92
N ASN A 268 -25.76 -28.88 -30.35
CA ASN A 268 -25.68 -30.23 -29.75
C ASN A 268 -25.17 -30.23 -28.31
N SER A 269 -24.50 -29.16 -27.91
CA SER A 269 -23.99 -28.94 -26.56
C SER A 269 -23.93 -27.46 -26.25
N ASN A 270 -24.15 -27.13 -24.99
CA ASN A 270 -23.84 -25.81 -24.45
C ASN A 270 -22.32 -25.59 -24.43
N ILE A 271 -21.90 -24.34 -24.51
CA ILE A 271 -20.49 -23.96 -24.35
C ILE A 271 -20.25 -23.35 -22.98
N THR A 272 -18.99 -23.44 -22.55
CA THR A 272 -18.48 -22.73 -21.38
C THR A 272 -17.57 -21.60 -21.85
N LEU A 273 -17.70 -20.43 -21.22
CA LEU A 273 -16.77 -19.31 -21.37
C LEU A 273 -16.02 -19.12 -20.06
N LEU A 274 -14.68 -19.10 -20.12
CA LEU A 274 -13.83 -18.76 -18.98
C LEU A 274 -13.25 -17.37 -19.22
N THR A 275 -13.49 -16.47 -18.27
CA THR A 275 -13.09 -15.07 -18.36
C THR A 275 -12.42 -14.60 -17.08
N ARG A 276 -11.61 -13.54 -17.19
CA ARG A 276 -10.96 -12.86 -16.07
C ARG A 276 -11.21 -11.37 -16.20
N SER A 277 -11.65 -10.74 -15.13
CA SER A 277 -11.73 -9.29 -15.01
C SER A 277 -11.56 -8.90 -13.56
N ASN A 278 -10.78 -7.86 -13.29
CA ASN A 278 -10.55 -7.34 -11.94
C ASN A 278 -11.39 -6.11 -11.58
N GLY A 279 -12.29 -5.68 -12.45
CA GLY A 279 -13.23 -4.59 -12.21
C GLY A 279 -14.63 -5.00 -12.62
N ASN A 280 -15.58 -4.08 -12.52
CA ASN A 280 -16.91 -4.35 -13.05
C ASN A 280 -16.80 -4.54 -14.56
N TYR A 281 -17.62 -5.40 -15.16
CA TYR A 281 -17.36 -5.84 -16.52
C TYR A 281 -18.62 -5.99 -17.37
N SER A 282 -18.44 -5.90 -18.68
CA SER A 282 -19.46 -6.33 -19.64
C SER A 282 -18.87 -7.42 -20.53
N LEU A 283 -19.62 -8.49 -20.75
CA LEU A 283 -19.26 -9.55 -21.68
C LEU A 283 -20.33 -9.62 -22.76
N SER A 284 -19.92 -9.45 -24.01
CA SER A 284 -20.79 -9.54 -25.17
C SER A 284 -20.28 -10.53 -26.20
N THR A 285 -21.18 -11.01 -27.04
CA THR A 285 -20.90 -11.87 -28.19
C THR A 285 -21.42 -11.21 -29.46
N ASP A 286 -20.74 -11.43 -30.57
CA ASP A 286 -21.14 -11.00 -31.90
C ASP A 286 -20.85 -12.11 -32.91
N VAL A 287 -21.68 -12.19 -33.96
CA VAL A 287 -21.54 -13.18 -35.02
C VAL A 287 -21.91 -12.57 -36.36
N GLU A 288 -21.15 -12.89 -37.39
CA GLU A 288 -21.47 -12.49 -38.77
C GLU A 288 -22.49 -13.44 -39.41
N ASP A 289 -22.95 -13.11 -40.60
CA ASP A 289 -23.76 -14.04 -41.39
C ASP A 289 -23.00 -15.36 -41.59
N LEU A 290 -23.72 -16.47 -41.42
CA LEU A 290 -23.22 -17.80 -41.70
C LEU A 290 -23.03 -17.96 -43.21
N VAL A 291 -21.82 -18.28 -43.67
CA VAL A 291 -21.50 -18.42 -45.09
C VAL A 291 -21.29 -19.89 -45.44
N HIS A 292 -21.90 -20.37 -46.52
CA HIS A 292 -21.71 -21.74 -47.00
C HIS A 292 -20.26 -21.96 -47.45
N ARG A 293 -19.59 -23.00 -46.94
CA ARG A 293 -18.15 -23.24 -47.14
C ARG A 293 -17.74 -23.39 -48.61
N THR A 294 -18.59 -23.96 -49.45
CA THR A 294 -18.32 -24.16 -50.89
C THR A 294 -19.10 -23.23 -51.83
N PHE A 295 -20.11 -22.50 -51.34
CA PHE A 295 -20.99 -21.67 -52.18
C PHE A 295 -21.22 -20.30 -51.50
N PRO A 296 -20.25 -19.37 -51.53
CA PRO A 296 -20.27 -18.17 -50.68
C PRO A 296 -21.47 -17.23 -50.86
N ALA A 297 -22.20 -17.34 -51.98
CA ALA A 297 -23.43 -16.58 -52.21
C ALA A 297 -24.64 -17.14 -51.42
N ALA A 298 -24.56 -18.37 -50.92
CA ALA A 298 -25.53 -18.93 -50.00
C ALA A 298 -25.14 -18.58 -48.56
N THR A 299 -25.95 -17.74 -47.91
CA THR A 299 -25.75 -17.32 -46.53
C THR A 299 -26.98 -17.61 -45.68
N ILE A 300 -26.80 -17.67 -44.37
CA ILE A 300 -27.89 -17.58 -43.37
C ILE A 300 -27.62 -16.31 -42.57
N SER A 301 -28.61 -15.41 -42.54
CA SER A 301 -28.47 -14.13 -41.84
C SER A 301 -28.20 -14.33 -40.34
N ARG A 302 -27.32 -13.50 -39.77
CA ARG A 302 -27.06 -13.44 -38.32
C ARG A 302 -28.31 -13.20 -37.48
N GLU A 303 -29.33 -12.54 -38.02
CA GLU A 303 -30.61 -12.29 -37.33
C GLU A 303 -31.36 -13.59 -36.99
N LEU A 304 -31.02 -14.69 -37.66
CA LEU A 304 -31.60 -16.01 -37.45
C LEU A 304 -30.82 -16.82 -36.42
N ILE A 305 -29.70 -16.32 -35.93
CA ILE A 305 -28.89 -16.92 -34.88
C ILE A 305 -29.35 -16.34 -33.55
N TRP A 306 -29.61 -17.22 -32.59
CA TRP A 306 -30.05 -16.85 -31.25
C TRP A 306 -29.05 -17.35 -30.22
N VAL A 307 -28.88 -16.60 -29.14
CA VAL A 307 -27.99 -16.96 -28.04
C VAL A 307 -28.60 -16.64 -26.69
N ARG A 308 -28.22 -17.39 -25.66
CA ARG A 308 -28.46 -17.08 -24.25
C ARG A 308 -27.28 -17.54 -23.39
N GLY A 309 -27.18 -17.03 -22.16
CA GLY A 309 -26.12 -17.39 -21.20
C GLY A 309 -25.73 -16.23 -20.29
N GLY A 310 -25.09 -16.54 -19.15
CA GLY A 310 -24.83 -15.52 -18.13
C GLY A 310 -26.12 -14.98 -17.53
N ASP A 311 -26.26 -13.66 -17.44
CA ASP A 311 -27.49 -12.96 -17.00
C ASP A 311 -28.55 -12.89 -18.12
N LEU A 312 -28.22 -13.29 -19.36
CA LEU A 312 -29.17 -13.37 -20.46
C LEU A 312 -29.93 -14.72 -20.39
N ASP A 313 -30.99 -14.75 -19.59
CA ASP A 313 -31.80 -15.97 -19.35
C ASP A 313 -32.66 -16.40 -20.55
N LEU A 314 -33.08 -15.42 -21.37
CA LEU A 314 -33.91 -15.63 -22.55
C LEU A 314 -33.08 -15.53 -23.83
N PHE A 315 -33.45 -16.32 -24.83
CA PHE A 315 -32.82 -16.22 -26.14
C PHE A 315 -33.06 -14.85 -26.77
N ASP A 316 -31.98 -14.25 -27.25
CA ASP A 316 -31.99 -13.04 -28.07
C ASP A 316 -31.26 -13.30 -29.39
N ASN A 317 -31.49 -12.46 -30.40
CA ASN A 317 -30.92 -12.61 -31.74
C ASN A 317 -30.24 -11.35 -32.27
N PHE A 318 -29.38 -11.54 -33.27
CA PHE A 318 -28.50 -10.49 -33.77
C PHE A 318 -29.18 -9.57 -34.80
N THR A 319 -30.33 -8.99 -34.43
CA THR A 319 -31.16 -8.11 -35.27
C THR A 319 -30.63 -6.69 -35.45
N ALA A 320 -29.76 -6.23 -34.57
CA ALA A 320 -29.09 -4.95 -34.74
C ALA A 320 -28.04 -5.06 -35.86
N SER A 321 -28.04 -4.10 -36.80
CA SER A 321 -27.06 -3.98 -37.88
C SER A 321 -25.62 -3.80 -37.38
N SER A 322 -25.48 -3.38 -36.12
CA SER A 322 -24.23 -3.25 -35.39
C SER A 322 -24.52 -3.39 -33.90
N GLY A 323 -23.79 -4.25 -33.20
CA GLY A 323 -23.95 -4.46 -31.77
C GLY A 323 -23.92 -5.95 -31.42
N GLY A 324 -23.26 -6.27 -30.31
CA GLY A 324 -23.26 -7.62 -29.75
C GLY A 324 -24.45 -7.84 -28.81
N ILE A 325 -24.71 -9.10 -28.50
CA ILE A 325 -25.63 -9.52 -27.44
C ILE A 325 -24.82 -9.66 -26.16
N TYR A 326 -25.33 -9.14 -25.04
CA TYR A 326 -24.62 -9.14 -23.76
C TYR A 326 -25.01 -10.35 -22.92
N PHE A 327 -24.02 -11.13 -22.47
CA PHE A 327 -24.20 -12.13 -21.42
C PHE A 327 -24.17 -11.52 -20.04
N TYR A 328 -23.39 -10.44 -19.86
CA TYR A 328 -23.30 -9.68 -18.62
C TYR A 328 -23.19 -8.19 -18.92
N GLY A 329 -23.88 -7.39 -18.12
CA GLY A 329 -23.97 -5.94 -18.33
C GLY A 329 -24.75 -5.58 -19.59
N SER A 330 -24.49 -4.39 -20.12
CA SER A 330 -25.05 -3.90 -21.38
C SER A 330 -24.14 -2.82 -21.96
N LEU A 331 -24.55 -2.19 -23.06
CA LEU A 331 -23.87 -0.99 -23.53
C LEU A 331 -23.94 0.10 -22.44
N GLY A 332 -22.79 0.47 -21.87
CA GLY A 332 -22.67 1.48 -20.82
C GLY A 332 -23.14 1.05 -19.42
N ALA A 333 -23.46 -0.23 -19.21
CA ALA A 333 -23.73 -0.76 -17.87
C ALA A 333 -22.92 -2.04 -17.64
N TYR A 334 -22.48 -2.25 -16.41
CA TYR A 334 -21.51 -3.30 -16.10
C TYR A 334 -22.08 -4.24 -15.04
N HIS A 335 -21.78 -5.52 -15.19
CA HIS A 335 -22.03 -6.53 -14.19
C HIS A 335 -21.00 -6.39 -13.06
N LEU A 336 -21.48 -6.58 -11.82
CA LEU A 336 -20.64 -6.47 -10.64
C LEU A 336 -19.63 -7.60 -10.61
N SER A 337 -18.38 -7.22 -10.43
CA SER A 337 -17.31 -8.19 -10.24
C SER A 337 -17.47 -8.95 -8.92
N ARG A 338 -17.00 -10.21 -8.92
CA ARG A 338 -16.99 -11.03 -7.71
C ARG A 338 -16.00 -10.47 -6.71
N ALA A 339 -16.26 -10.74 -5.44
CA ALA A 339 -15.38 -10.32 -4.34
C ALA A 339 -14.29 -11.34 -3.99
N ASN A 340 -14.32 -12.52 -4.61
CA ASN A 340 -13.34 -13.59 -4.41
C ASN A 340 -13.19 -14.39 -5.70
N GLY A 341 -12.03 -15.04 -5.83
CA GLY A 341 -11.67 -15.91 -6.94
C GLY A 341 -10.63 -15.29 -7.87
N THR A 342 -10.17 -16.10 -8.84
CA THR A 342 -9.19 -15.71 -9.85
C THR A 342 -9.77 -15.71 -11.26
N ASP A 343 -10.96 -16.31 -11.43
CA ASP A 343 -11.60 -16.52 -12.73
C ASP A 343 -13.14 -16.53 -12.61
N LEU A 344 -13.82 -16.30 -13.73
CA LEU A 344 -15.26 -16.44 -13.89
C LEU A 344 -15.59 -17.45 -14.99
N THR A 345 -16.27 -18.52 -14.61
CA THR A 345 -16.84 -19.51 -15.53
C THR A 345 -18.31 -19.20 -15.80
N THR A 346 -18.64 -18.96 -17.06
CA THR A 346 -20.03 -18.87 -17.56
C THR A 346 -20.39 -20.19 -18.21
N ASN A 347 -21.21 -20.96 -17.51
CA ASN A 347 -21.73 -22.23 -18.01
C ASN A 347 -22.98 -22.00 -18.85
N ASP A 348 -23.36 -23.04 -19.58
CA ASP A 348 -24.66 -23.11 -20.24
C ASP A 348 -24.95 -21.98 -21.24
N VAL A 349 -23.91 -21.50 -21.93
CA VAL A 349 -24.10 -20.59 -23.06
C VAL A 349 -24.61 -21.41 -24.25
N GLU A 350 -25.82 -21.09 -24.72
CA GLU A 350 -26.51 -21.88 -25.73
C GLU A 350 -26.72 -21.08 -27.01
N TYR A 351 -26.58 -21.75 -28.15
CA TYR A 351 -26.84 -21.16 -29.47
C TYR A 351 -27.95 -21.93 -30.21
N LYS A 352 -28.78 -21.20 -30.95
CA LYS A 352 -29.78 -21.74 -31.88
C LYS A 352 -29.69 -21.04 -33.23
N CYS A 353 -30.23 -21.69 -34.26
CA CYS A 353 -30.32 -21.12 -35.59
C CYS A 353 -31.68 -21.49 -36.21
N ASN A 354 -32.42 -20.48 -36.65
CA ASN A 354 -33.60 -20.65 -37.48
C ASN A 354 -33.16 -20.85 -38.92
N ILE A 355 -33.12 -22.09 -39.41
CA ILE A 355 -32.67 -22.40 -40.76
C ILE A 355 -33.82 -22.08 -41.73
N PRO A 356 -33.65 -21.16 -42.70
CA PRO A 356 -34.72 -20.78 -43.62
C PRO A 356 -35.26 -21.96 -44.42
N LEU A 357 -36.56 -21.92 -44.74
CA LEU A 357 -37.14 -22.85 -45.71
C LEU A 357 -36.47 -22.65 -47.08
N GLY A 358 -36.04 -23.75 -47.70
CA GLY A 358 -35.34 -23.71 -48.98
C GLY A 358 -33.85 -23.36 -48.89
N GLN A 359 -33.28 -23.23 -47.68
CA GLN A 359 -31.84 -23.06 -47.50
C GLN A 359 -31.07 -24.21 -48.16
N MET A 360 -29.99 -23.89 -48.88
CA MET A 360 -29.12 -24.90 -49.50
C MET A 360 -28.46 -25.77 -48.42
N ALA A 361 -28.48 -27.09 -48.60
CA ALA A 361 -27.82 -28.02 -47.68
C ALA A 361 -26.29 -27.95 -47.79
N GLY A 362 -25.60 -28.06 -46.66
CA GLY A 362 -24.14 -28.10 -46.57
C GLY A 362 -23.65 -27.39 -45.31
N ASP A 363 -22.33 -27.23 -45.19
CA ASP A 363 -21.71 -26.63 -44.02
C ASP A 363 -21.66 -25.11 -44.13
N TYR A 364 -22.17 -24.42 -43.12
CA TYR A 364 -22.07 -22.99 -42.96
C TYR A 364 -21.18 -22.65 -41.76
N ALA A 365 -20.44 -21.55 -41.85
CA ALA A 365 -19.61 -21.09 -40.74
C ALA A 365 -19.57 -19.57 -40.67
N ALA A 366 -19.41 -19.05 -39.46
CA ALA A 366 -19.14 -17.65 -39.14
C ALA A 366 -18.20 -17.63 -37.94
N ALA A 367 -17.41 -16.56 -37.82
CA ALA A 367 -16.63 -16.33 -36.60
C ALA A 367 -17.57 -15.79 -35.51
N ILE A 368 -17.51 -16.38 -34.33
CA ILE A 368 -18.10 -15.81 -33.12
C ILE A 368 -17.00 -15.01 -32.42
N ARG A 369 -17.28 -13.74 -32.12
CA ARG A 369 -16.38 -12.84 -31.42
C ARG A 369 -16.95 -12.55 -30.04
N TYR A 370 -16.15 -12.74 -29.01
CA TYR A 370 -16.49 -12.33 -27.67
C TYR A 370 -15.72 -11.05 -27.33
N HIS A 371 -16.37 -10.13 -26.64
CA HIS A 371 -15.78 -8.87 -26.22
C HIS A 371 -16.04 -8.67 -24.73
N LEU A 372 -14.94 -8.64 -23.98
CA LEU A 372 -14.90 -8.39 -22.54
C LEU A 372 -14.32 -7.00 -22.30
N THR A 373 -14.96 -6.22 -21.43
CA THR A 373 -14.52 -4.89 -21.05
C THR A 373 -14.60 -4.75 -19.55
N THR A 374 -13.53 -4.22 -18.92
CA THR A 374 -13.48 -3.88 -17.49
C THR A 374 -13.70 -2.37 -17.32
N THR A 375 -14.33 -1.97 -16.22
CA THR A 375 -14.39 -0.60 -15.71
C THR A 375 -14.16 -0.55 -14.21
#